data_AF-A0A9Q0G0A7-F1
#
_entry.id   AF-A0A9Q0G0A7-F1
#
_cell.length_a   1.000
_cell.length_b   1.000
_cell.length_c   1.000
_cell.angle_alpha   90.00
_cell.angle_beta   90.00
_cell.angle_gamma   90.00
#
_symmetry.space_group_name_H-M   'P 1'
#
loop_
_entity.id
_entity.type
_entity.pdbx_description
1 polymer ?
#
loop_
_entity_poly.entity_id
_entity_poly.type
_entity_poly.pdbx_seq_one_letter_code
_entity_poly.pdbx_strand_id
1 'polypeptide(L)' 'GWQKVGAFVNLGAYYLVGTPVAAVLAFVVHLKGRGLLIGLATGSLVQATLLALGTIFTNWQKQASQARERIFEEDT' A
#
# COMPACT_ATOMS: atom_id res chain seq x y z
N GLY A 1 -11.32 -10.32 -5.03
CA GLY A 1 -11.20 -8.85 -4.88
C GLY A 1 -9.75 -8.42 -4.70
N TRP A 2 -9.47 -7.11 -4.81
CA TRP A 2 -8.12 -6.52 -4.77
C TRP A 2 -7.53 -6.34 -3.35
N GLN A 3 -8.30 -6.64 -2.31
CA GLN A 3 -7.92 -6.45 -0.91
C GLN A 3 -6.68 -7.25 -0.49
N LYS A 4 -6.50 -8.48 -1.02
CA LYS A 4 -5.30 -9.29 -0.72
C LYS A 4 -4.03 -8.58 -1.19
N VAL A 5 -4.06 -8.00 -2.39
CA VAL A 5 -2.93 -7.23 -2.94
C VAL A 5 -2.66 -6.00 -2.07
N GLY A 6 -3.72 -5.28 -1.67
CA GLY A 6 -3.60 -4.14 -0.76
C GLY A 6 -2.97 -4.51 0.60
N ALA A 7 -3.34 -5.64 1.17
CA ALA A 7 -2.78 -6.13 2.43
C ALA A 7 -1.28 -6.44 2.32
N PHE A 8 -0.85 -7.10 1.24
CA PHE A 8 0.57 -7.35 0.98
C PHE A 8 1.38 -6.06 0.78
N VAL A 9 0.84 -5.10 0.01
CA VAL A 9 1.46 -3.79 -0.19
C VAL A 9 1.61 -3.04 1.13
N ASN A 10 0.57 -3.05 1.96
CA ASN A 10 0.58 -2.41 3.28
C ASN A 10 1.62 -3.03 4.21
N LEU A 11 1.65 -4.36 4.30
CA LEU A 11 2.64 -5.08 5.13
C LEU A 11 4.06 -4.79 4.65
N GLY A 12 4.32 -4.85 3.35
CA GLY A 12 5.63 -4.54 2.80
C GLY A 12 6.06 -3.10 3.09
N ALA A 13 5.18 -2.13 2.83
CA ALA A 13 5.48 -0.71 3.01
C ALA A 13 5.83 -0.35 4.46
N TYR A 14 5.07 -0.85 5.43
CA TYR A 14 5.35 -0.54 6.84
C TYR A 14 6.45 -1.40 7.44
N TYR A 15 6.47 -2.71 7.23
CA TYR A 15 7.40 -3.59 7.93
C TYR A 15 8.78 -3.66 7.28
N LEU A 16 8.86 -3.60 5.94
CA LEU A 16 10.15 -3.67 5.22
C LEU A 16 10.78 -2.29 5.01
N VAL A 17 10.00 -1.22 5.03
CA VAL A 17 10.51 0.14 4.77
C VAL A 17 10.23 1.10 5.93
N GLY A 18 8.97 1.30 6.31
CA GLY A 18 8.57 2.28 7.34
C GLY A 18 9.25 2.04 8.70
N THR A 19 9.24 0.81 9.21
CA THR A 19 9.81 0.44 10.51
C THR A 19 11.34 0.55 10.53
N PRO A 20 12.10 0.04 9.53
CA PRO A 20 13.53 0.28 9.44
C PRO A 20 13.89 1.76 9.36
N VAL A 21 13.18 2.55 8.54
CA VAL A 21 13.41 4.00 8.43
C VAL A 21 13.10 4.70 9.77
N ALA A 22 12.00 4.35 10.42
CA ALA A 22 11.65 4.88 11.74
C ALA A 22 12.74 4.59 12.77
N ALA A 23 13.26 3.36 12.80
CA ALA A 23 14.30 2.94 13.73
C ALA A 23 15.62 3.69 13.48
N VAL A 24 16.06 3.77 12.22
CA VAL A 24 17.29 4.50 11.86
C VAL A 24 17.16 5.98 12.23
N LEU A 25 16.06 6.64 11.86
CA LEU A 25 15.88 8.05 12.15
C LEU A 25 15.74 8.34 13.65
N ALA A 26 14.99 7.51 14.38
CA ALA A 26 14.76 7.71 15.80
C ALA A 26 16.03 7.47 16.63
N PHE A 27 16.78 6.41 16.34
CA PHE A 27 17.86 5.93 17.19
C PHE A 27 19.27 6.26 16.66
N VAL A 28 19.51 6.15 15.35
CA VAL A 28 20.83 6.43 14.75
C VAL A 28 21.02 7.92 14.51
N VAL A 29 19.98 8.59 13.99
CA VAL A 29 20.01 10.05 13.72
C VAL A 29 19.55 10.85 14.95
N HIS A 30 19.20 10.18 16.06
CA HIS A 30 18.76 10.79 17.31
C HIS A 30 17.57 11.77 17.18
N LEU A 31 16.72 11.61 16.15
CA LEU A 31 15.50 12.42 15.98
C LEU A 31 14.38 12.01 16.95
N LYS A 32 14.58 10.95 17.73
CA LYS A 32 13.64 10.44 18.75
C LYS A 32 12.22 10.27 18.15
N GLY A 33 11.20 10.83 18.79
CA GLY A 33 9.80 10.74 18.34
C GLY A 33 9.56 11.35 16.95
N ARG A 34 10.34 12.36 16.54
CA ARG A 34 10.25 12.91 15.17
C ARG A 34 10.69 11.87 14.14
N GLY A 35 11.72 11.08 14.44
CA GLY A 35 12.18 10.00 13.58
C GLY A 35 11.11 8.92 13.38
N LEU A 36 10.36 8.60 14.44
CA LEU A 36 9.25 7.64 14.37
C LEU A 36 8.11 8.15 13.47
N LEU A 37 7.72 9.42 13.63
CA LEU A 37 6.68 10.03 12.79
C LEU A 37 7.09 10.10 11.32
N ILE A 38 8.36 10.42 11.04
CA ILE A 38 8.89 10.43 9.67
C ILE A 38 8.84 9.02 9.08
N GLY A 39 9.27 8.00 9.81
CA GLY A 39 9.22 6.62 9.31
C GLY A 39 7.80 6.11 9.07
N LEU A 40 6.83 6.50 9.91
CA LEU A 40 5.41 6.22 9.65
C LEU A 40 4.94 6.90 8.36
N ALA A 41 5.25 8.19 8.18
CA ALA A 41 4.90 8.93 6.97
C ALA A 41 5.56 8.34 5.72
N THR A 42 6.81 7.88 5.81
CA THR A 42 7.49 7.17 4.72
C THR A 42 6.78 5.87 4.36
N GLY A 43 6.36 5.08 5.35
CA GLY A 43 5.54 3.88 5.11
C GLY A 43 4.24 4.19 4.37
N SER A 44 3.52 5.24 4.80
CA SER A 44 2.28 5.68 4.13
C SER A 44 2.53 6.14 2.69
N LEU A 45 3.60 6.89 2.45
CA LEU A 45 3.97 7.36 1.11
C LEU A 45 4.30 6.17 0.18
N VAL A 46 5.11 5.21 0.64
CA VAL A 46 5.45 4.02 -0.14
C VAL A 46 4.21 3.19 -0.47
N GLN A 47 3.33 2.97 0.51
CA GLN A 47 2.06 2.28 0.30
C GLN A 47 1.20 2.99 -0.76
N ALA A 48 1.04 4.31 -0.64
CA ALA A 48 0.24 5.11 -1.56
C ALA A 48 0.81 5.09 -2.98
N THR A 49 2.13 5.22 -3.14
CA THR A 49 2.80 5.13 -4.44
C THR A 49 2.59 3.77 -5.09
N LEU A 50 2.75 2.67 -4.35
CA LEU A 50 2.56 1.31 -4.89
C LEU A 50 1.11 1.06 -5.32
N LEU A 51 0.13 1.51 -4.53
CA LEU A 51 -1.29 1.41 -4.90
C LEU A 51 -1.63 2.29 -6.10
N ALA A 52 -1.10 3.51 -6.16
CA ALA A 52 -1.30 4.42 -7.29
C ALA A 52 -0.71 3.85 -8.58
N LEU A 53 0.50 3.30 -8.55
CA LEU A 53 1.10 2.60 -9.68
C LEU A 53 0.24 1.41 -10.11
N GLY A 54 -0.21 0.58 -9.15
CA GLY A 54 -1.14 -0.51 -9.43
C GLY A 54 -2.39 -0.02 -10.16
N THR A 55 -2.99 1.06 -9.68
CA THR A 55 -4.20 1.70 -10.24
C THR A 55 -3.96 2.22 -11.66
N ILE A 56 -2.83 2.89 -11.91
CA ILE A 56 -2.45 3.43 -13.22
C ILE A 56 -2.22 2.31 -14.24
N PHE A 57 -1.51 1.24 -13.84
CA PHE A 57 -1.19 0.12 -14.73
C PHE A 57 -2.33 -0.91 -14.85
N THR A 58 -3.43 -0.73 -14.13
CA THR A 58 -4.58 -1.64 -14.21
C THR A 58 -5.30 -1.46 -15.54
N ASN A 59 -5.54 -2.57 -16.27
CA ASN A 59 -6.43 -2.55 -17.43
C ASN A 59 -7.89 -2.43 -16.96
N TRP A 60 -8.39 -1.21 -16.98
CA TRP A 60 -9.75 -0.86 -16.55
C TRP A 60 -10.85 -1.50 -17.39
N GLN A 61 -10.62 -1.72 -18.69
CA GLN A 61 -11.57 -2.42 -19.56
C GLN A 61 -11.78 -3.86 -19.10
N LYS A 62 -10.68 -4.56 -18.78
CA LYS A 62 -10.72 -5.91 -18.21
C LYS A 62 -11.41 -5.92 -16.84
N GLN A 63 -11.11 -4.95 -15.97
CA GLN A 63 -11.75 -4.87 -14.65
C GLN A 63 -13.26 -4.60 -14.75
N ALA A 64 -13.69 -3.74 -15.68
CA ALA A 64 -15.11 -3.45 -15.91
C ALA A 64 -15.88 -4.68 -16.40
N SER A 65 -15.29 -5.46 -17.33
CA SER A 65 -15.88 -6.72 -17.79
C SER A 65 -16.03 -7.74 -16.65
N GLN A 66 -14.98 -7.91 -15.83
CA GLN A 66 -15.02 -8.82 -14.68
C GLN A 66 -16.01 -8.38 -13.59
N ALA A 67 -16.22 -7.08 -13.43
CA ALA A 67 -17.23 -6.56 -12.51
C ALA A 67 -18.65 -6.84 -13.02
N ARG A 68 -18.87 -6.68 -14.33
CA ARG A 68 -20.14 -6.98 -14.99
C ARG A 68 -20.50 -8.46 -14.85
N GLU A 69 -19.56 -9.36 -15.14
CA GLU A 69 -19.75 -10.81 -15.05
C GLU A 69 -20.17 -11.26 -13.64
N ARG A 70 -19.55 -10.72 -12.59
CA ARG A 70 -19.91 -11.03 -11.20
C ARG A 70 -21.34 -10.66 -10.83
N ILE A 71 -21.85 -9.54 -11.34
CA ILE A 71 -23.23 -9.11 -11.06
C ILE A 71 -24.22 -10.08 -11.75
N PHE A 72 -23.96 -10.45 -13.00
CA PHE A 72 -24.83 -11.39 -13.72
C PHE A 72 -24.83 -12.80 -13.11
N GLU A 73 -23.70 -13.26 -12.57
CA GLU A 73 -23.62 -14.55 -11.86
C GLU A 73 -24.36 -14.55 -10.52
N GLU A 74 -24.56 -13.38 -9.91
CA GLU A 74 -25.32 -13.21 -8.67
C GLU A 74 -26.84 -13.12 -8.91
N ASP A 75 -27.25 -12.67 -10.10
CA ASP A 75 -28.65 -12.57 -10.55
C ASP A 75 -29.20 -13.88 -11.16
N THR A 76 -28.36 -14.89 -11.41
CA THR A 76 -28.74 -16.19 -12.02
C THR A 76 -28.82 -17.30 -10.98
#